data_AF-A0A445MAH2-F1
#
_entry.id   AF-A0A445MAH2-F1
#
_cell.length_a   1.000
_cell.length_b   1.000
_cell.length_c   1.000
_cell.angle_alpha   90.00
_cell.angle_beta   90.00
_cell.angle_gamma   90.00
#
_symmetry.space_group_name_H-M   'P 1'
#
loop_
_entity.id
_entity.type
_entity.pdbx_description
1 polymer ?
#
loop_
_entity_poly.entity_id
_entity_poly.type
_entity_poly.pdbx_seq_one_letter_code
_entity_poly.pdbx_strand_id
1 'polypeptide(L)'
;MKDLCGTKVWKDDAGYYALYMSDLAHQDPNKEMQTRWEKLKNSTKIWNDPSAAEEFERGLLHPQLARELYTIPSEVLLVRAAKEMVLLLKSMKDLESTRAELLRWAIDDYKESVGFKEGLKRMGRVAYEYGYRVALARFRSLHLDSEVEEDPFTIRPEDDSVPMER
;
A
#
# COMPACT_ATOMS: atom_id res chain seq x y z
N MET A 1 -12.11 -15.57 -40.53
CA MET A 1 -12.33 -16.92 -41.08
C MET A 1 -11.43 -17.88 -40.31
N LYS A 2 -11.99 -18.97 -39.78
CA LYS A 2 -11.34 -20.14 -39.15
C LYS A 2 -11.15 -20.11 -37.62
N ASP A 3 -12.26 -20.29 -36.92
CA ASP A 3 -12.66 -21.52 -36.20
C ASP A 3 -11.59 -22.22 -35.33
N LEU A 4 -11.68 -22.02 -34.02
CA LEU A 4 -11.21 -22.97 -33.00
C LEU A 4 -12.15 -22.91 -31.80
N CYS A 5 -13.07 -23.87 -31.71
CA CYS A 5 -13.42 -24.60 -30.47
C CYS A 5 -14.67 -25.46 -30.74
N GLY A 6 -14.47 -26.65 -31.29
CA GLY A 6 -15.48 -27.71 -31.25
C GLY A 6 -15.23 -28.58 -30.04
N THR A 7 -15.88 -28.30 -28.91
CA THR A 7 -15.95 -29.24 -27.78
C THR A 7 -17.32 -29.90 -27.80
N LYS A 8 -17.32 -31.23 -27.90
CA LYS A 8 -18.52 -32.06 -27.91
C LYS A 8 -19.17 -31.98 -26.53
N VAL A 9 -20.34 -31.34 -26.44
CA VAL A 9 -21.20 -31.37 -25.26
C VAL A 9 -21.84 -32.75 -25.18
N TRP A 10 -21.53 -33.50 -24.12
CA TRP A 10 -22.28 -34.69 -23.74
C TRP A 10 -23.62 -34.26 -23.14
N LYS A 11 -24.68 -34.98 -23.48
CA LYS A 11 -26.07 -34.55 -23.33
C LYS A 11 -26.62 -34.56 -21.89
N ASP A 12 -25.79 -34.82 -20.89
CA ASP A 12 -26.22 -35.02 -19.49
C ASP A 12 -25.46 -34.15 -18.46
N ASP A 13 -24.77 -33.08 -18.87
CA ASP A 13 -24.21 -32.10 -17.93
C ASP A 13 -25.23 -30.98 -17.65
N ALA A 14 -26.19 -31.28 -16.78
CA ALA A 14 -27.06 -30.29 -16.18
C ALA A 14 -26.21 -29.41 -15.24
N GLY A 15 -26.05 -28.14 -15.62
CA GLY A 15 -25.22 -27.16 -14.93
C GLY A 15 -25.50 -27.10 -13.42
N TYR A 16 -24.47 -27.45 -12.65
CA TYR A 16 -24.38 -27.13 -11.23
C TYR A 16 -24.37 -25.59 -11.05
N TYR A 17 -25.21 -25.09 -10.14
CA TYR A 17 -25.21 -23.75 -9.49
C TYR A 17 -26.11 -22.60 -9.98
N ALA A 18 -27.31 -22.82 -10.52
CA ALA A 18 -28.26 -21.69 -10.66
C ALA A 18 -29.74 -21.96 -10.31
N LEU A 19 -30.08 -23.14 -9.77
CA LEU A 19 -31.47 -23.60 -9.67
C LEU A 19 -31.93 -23.97 -8.24
N TYR A 20 -31.45 -23.28 -7.20
CA TYR A 20 -31.87 -23.57 -5.82
C TYR A 20 -32.55 -22.41 -5.06
N MET A 21 -32.92 -21.30 -5.71
CA MET A 21 -33.58 -20.17 -5.01
C MET A 21 -34.97 -19.80 -5.54
N SER A 22 -35.52 -20.50 -6.54
CA SER A 22 -36.74 -20.06 -7.24
C SER A 22 -38.04 -20.74 -6.80
N ASP A 23 -38.00 -21.73 -5.89
CA ASP A 23 -39.20 -22.44 -5.43
C ASP A 23 -39.75 -21.98 -4.07
N LEU A 24 -39.21 -20.89 -3.49
CA LEU A 24 -39.82 -20.28 -2.31
C LEU A 24 -40.97 -19.36 -2.74
N ALA A 25 -42.19 -19.75 -2.36
CA ALA A 25 -43.42 -19.01 -2.61
C ALA A 25 -43.28 -17.52 -2.23
N HIS A 26 -43.99 -16.66 -2.97
CA HIS A 26 -44.13 -15.21 -2.70
C HIS A 26 -44.74 -14.96 -1.31
N GLN A 27 -43.93 -15.07 -0.27
CA GLN A 27 -44.25 -14.63 1.08
C GLN A 27 -43.53 -13.30 1.31
N ASP A 28 -44.22 -12.32 1.89
CA ASP A 28 -43.64 -11.03 2.28
C ASP A 28 -42.35 -11.28 3.08
N PRO A 29 -41.16 -10.97 2.52
CA PRO A 29 -39.88 -11.26 3.17
C PRO A 29 -39.77 -10.58 4.54
N ASN A 30 -40.47 -9.45 4.71
CA ASN A 30 -40.47 -8.68 5.93
C ASN A 30 -41.32 -9.35 7.03
N LYS A 31 -42.40 -10.05 6.66
CA LYS A 31 -43.29 -10.76 7.59
C LYS A 31 -42.61 -11.99 8.19
N GLU A 32 -41.78 -12.68 7.40
CA GLU A 32 -40.95 -13.79 7.86
C GLU A 32 -39.79 -13.30 8.74
N MET A 33 -39.12 -12.21 8.36
CA MET A 33 -38.10 -11.59 9.22
C MET A 33 -38.68 -11.14 10.57
N GLN A 34 -39.85 -10.50 10.61
CA GLN A 34 -40.52 -10.09 11.86
C GLN A 34 -40.89 -11.26 12.77
N THR A 35 -41.36 -12.37 12.21
CA THR A 35 -41.69 -13.57 13.00
C THR A 35 -40.44 -14.28 13.52
N ARG A 36 -39.35 -14.30 12.75
CA ARG A 36 -38.03 -14.77 13.22
C ARG A 36 -37.44 -13.85 14.28
N TRP A 37 -37.72 -12.55 14.20
CA TRP A 37 -37.27 -11.52 15.12
C TRP A 37 -37.93 -11.57 16.51
N GLU A 38 -39.26 -11.65 16.54
CA GLU A 38 -40.04 -11.88 17.77
C GLU A 38 -39.59 -13.16 18.48
N LYS A 39 -39.21 -14.18 17.70
CA LYS A 39 -38.64 -15.42 18.22
C LYS A 39 -37.23 -15.20 18.79
N LEU A 40 -36.35 -14.47 18.10
CA LEU A 40 -35.00 -14.08 18.53
C LEU A 40 -34.98 -13.28 19.85
N LYS A 41 -35.89 -12.32 19.99
CA LYS A 41 -36.03 -11.45 21.17
C LYS A 41 -36.48 -12.22 22.42
N ASN A 42 -37.26 -13.28 22.22
CA ASN A 42 -37.76 -14.17 23.28
C ASN A 42 -36.92 -15.45 23.44
N SER A 43 -36.02 -15.75 22.51
CA SER A 43 -35.12 -16.89 22.54
C SER A 43 -33.73 -16.49 23.00
N THR A 44 -33.61 -16.20 24.29
CA THR A 44 -32.35 -16.35 25.05
C THR A 44 -31.72 -17.74 24.84
N LYS A 45 -32.48 -18.70 24.29
CA LYS A 45 -32.12 -20.05 23.87
C LYS A 45 -31.25 -20.17 22.62
N ILE A 46 -31.06 -19.14 21.78
CA ILE A 46 -30.11 -19.22 20.63
C ILE A 46 -28.67 -19.46 21.12
N TRP A 47 -28.38 -19.08 22.37
CA TRP A 47 -27.12 -19.36 23.05
C TRP A 47 -26.95 -20.79 23.58
N ASN A 48 -27.95 -21.66 23.42
CA ASN A 48 -27.94 -23.01 23.99
C ASN A 48 -27.62 -24.11 22.97
N ASP A 49 -27.42 -23.76 21.70
CA ASP A 49 -26.89 -24.68 20.68
C ASP A 49 -25.36 -24.55 20.64
N PRO A 50 -24.61 -25.56 21.11
CA PRO A 50 -23.15 -25.50 21.14
C PRO A 50 -22.53 -25.36 19.74
N SER A 51 -23.21 -25.72 18.65
CA SER A 51 -22.68 -25.56 17.28
C SER A 51 -22.78 -24.12 16.75
N ALA A 52 -23.86 -23.39 17.07
CA ALA A 52 -23.97 -21.96 16.80
C ALA A 52 -23.05 -21.14 17.72
N ALA A 53 -22.80 -21.63 18.94
CA ALA A 53 -21.71 -21.14 19.79
C ALA A 53 -20.35 -21.45 19.17
N GLU A 54 -20.12 -22.63 18.59
CA GLU A 54 -18.84 -23.04 18.00
C GLU A 54 -18.50 -22.32 16.68
N GLU A 55 -19.48 -22.03 15.82
CA GLU A 55 -19.30 -21.19 14.62
C GLU A 55 -19.06 -19.71 14.98
N PHE A 56 -19.57 -19.26 16.13
CA PHE A 56 -19.19 -18.02 16.77
C PHE A 56 -17.76 -18.09 17.37
N GLU A 57 -17.40 -19.19 18.06
CA GLU A 57 -16.05 -19.47 18.56
C GLU A 57 -15.02 -19.61 17.41
N ARG A 58 -15.45 -20.04 16.23
CA ARG A 58 -14.66 -20.11 14.97
C ARG A 58 -14.55 -18.77 14.23
N GLY A 59 -15.20 -17.72 14.72
CA GLY A 59 -15.01 -16.34 14.24
C GLY A 59 -15.71 -15.99 12.92
N LEU A 60 -16.68 -16.77 12.46
CA LEU A 60 -17.41 -16.46 11.22
C LEU A 60 -18.48 -15.36 11.38
N LEU A 61 -18.90 -15.07 12.61
CA LEU A 61 -19.79 -13.95 12.94
C LEU A 61 -19.29 -13.27 14.22
N HIS A 62 -19.28 -11.93 14.23
CA HIS A 62 -19.06 -11.12 15.42
C HIS A 62 -20.44 -10.81 16.04
N PRO A 63 -20.91 -11.51 17.10
CA PRO A 63 -22.29 -11.43 17.59
C PRO A 63 -22.60 -10.11 18.26
N GLN A 64 -21.57 -9.37 18.69
CA GLN A 64 -21.72 -7.97 19.05
C GLN A 64 -22.14 -7.15 17.84
N LEU A 65 -21.48 -7.31 16.69
CA LEU A 65 -21.89 -6.67 15.45
C LEU A 65 -23.29 -7.14 15.02
N ALA A 66 -23.58 -8.44 15.09
CA ALA A 66 -24.87 -8.99 14.72
C ALA A 66 -25.98 -8.42 15.62
N ARG A 67 -25.75 -8.35 16.94
CA ARG A 67 -26.70 -7.76 17.91
C ARG A 67 -26.84 -6.25 17.70
N GLU A 68 -25.77 -5.54 17.39
CA GLU A 68 -25.78 -4.10 17.12
C GLU A 68 -26.52 -3.78 15.81
N LEU A 69 -26.22 -4.47 14.71
CA LEU A 69 -26.91 -4.36 13.41
C LEU A 69 -28.42 -4.50 13.52
N TYR A 70 -28.84 -5.30 14.48
CA TYR A 70 -30.22 -5.69 14.64
C TYR A 70 -30.94 -4.90 15.75
N THR A 71 -30.26 -4.43 16.78
CA THR A 71 -30.88 -3.65 17.87
C THR A 71 -30.79 -2.13 17.65
N ILE A 72 -29.78 -1.67 16.91
CA ILE A 72 -29.45 -0.26 16.74
C ILE A 72 -29.95 0.20 15.35
N PRO A 73 -30.66 1.34 15.25
CA PRO A 73 -31.04 1.91 13.95
C PRO A 73 -29.83 2.15 13.04
N SER A 74 -30.00 1.93 11.75
CA SER A 74 -28.94 2.05 10.74
C SER A 74 -28.19 3.38 10.78
N GLU A 75 -28.89 4.48 11.08
CA GLU A 75 -28.35 5.83 11.18
C GLU A 75 -27.31 5.93 12.30
N VAL A 76 -27.57 5.31 13.44
CA VAL A 76 -26.66 5.33 14.59
C VAL A 76 -25.41 4.49 14.32
N LEU A 77 -25.55 3.38 13.58
CA LEU A 77 -24.43 2.55 13.17
C LEU A 77 -23.54 3.27 12.14
N LEU A 78 -24.14 3.98 11.19
CA LEU A 78 -23.40 4.79 10.21
C LEU A 78 -22.63 5.93 10.89
N VAL A 79 -23.24 6.62 11.85
CA VAL A 79 -22.56 7.67 12.64
C VAL A 79 -21.39 7.09 13.44
N ARG A 80 -21.55 5.90 14.04
CA ARG A 80 -20.47 5.22 14.76
C ARG A 80 -19.34 4.82 13.80
N ALA A 81 -19.66 4.20 12.67
CA ALA A 81 -18.67 3.80 11.67
C ALA A 81 -17.90 5.01 11.12
N ALA A 82 -18.62 6.10 10.82
CA ALA A 82 -17.99 7.35 10.37
C ALA A 82 -17.05 7.93 11.43
N LYS A 83 -17.43 7.88 12.72
CA LYS A 83 -16.56 8.32 13.82
C LYS A 83 -15.27 7.49 13.89
N GLU A 84 -15.37 6.17 13.80
CA GLU A 84 -14.18 5.30 13.81
C GLU A 84 -13.29 5.53 12.57
N MET A 85 -13.88 5.71 11.40
CA MET A 85 -13.13 6.07 10.18
C MET A 85 -12.38 7.40 10.34
N VAL A 86 -13.00 8.39 10.97
CA VAL A 86 -12.34 9.68 11.26
C VAL A 86 -11.19 9.51 12.25
N LEU A 87 -11.35 8.68 13.28
CA LEU A 87 -10.27 8.38 14.24
C LEU A 87 -9.09 7.66 13.56
N LEU A 88 -9.38 6.68 12.69
CA LEU A 88 -8.37 5.97 11.91
C LEU A 88 -7.65 6.90 10.93
N LEU A 89 -8.39 7.78 10.24
CA LEU A 89 -7.78 8.75 9.34
C LEU A 89 -6.84 9.70 10.09
N LYS A 90 -7.23 10.12 11.30
CA LYS A 90 -6.39 10.95 12.16
C LYS A 90 -5.10 10.22 12.56
N SER A 91 -5.20 8.98 13.03
CA SER A 91 -4.01 8.22 13.43
C SER A 91 -3.09 7.90 12.26
N MET A 92 -3.63 7.61 11.07
CA MET A 92 -2.85 7.44 9.85
C MET A 92 -2.07 8.71 9.50
N LYS A 93 -2.71 9.88 9.60
CA LYS A 93 -2.06 11.17 9.33
C LYS A 93 -0.96 11.47 10.35
N ASP A 94 -1.19 11.18 11.63
CA ASP A 94 -0.19 11.37 12.68
C ASP A 94 1.03 10.44 12.46
N LEU A 95 0.78 9.18 12.05
CA LEU A 95 1.84 8.24 11.67
C LEU A 95 2.61 8.69 10.43
N GLU A 96 1.93 9.22 9.41
CA GLU A 96 2.58 9.75 8.23
C GLU A 96 3.45 10.97 8.56
N SER A 97 2.95 11.86 9.44
CA SER A 97 3.71 13.01 9.93
C SER A 97 4.99 12.57 10.67
N THR A 98 4.88 11.64 11.62
CA THR A 98 6.06 11.13 12.35
C THR A 98 7.07 10.47 11.42
N ARG A 99 6.63 9.70 10.42
CA ARG A 99 7.51 9.14 9.40
C ARG A 99 8.22 10.22 8.59
N ALA A 100 7.52 11.27 8.18
CA ALA A 100 8.10 12.38 7.45
C ALA A 100 9.15 13.14 8.28
N GLU A 101 8.93 13.27 9.59
CA GLU A 101 9.91 13.87 10.51
C GLU A 101 11.17 13.01 10.66
N LEU A 102 11.03 11.70 10.82
CA LEU A 102 12.17 10.79 10.89
C LEU A 102 13.00 10.81 9.60
N LEU A 103 12.33 10.82 8.44
CA LEU A 103 13.03 10.95 7.15
C LEU A 103 13.79 12.26 7.04
N ARG A 104 13.22 13.36 7.52
CA ARG A 104 13.92 14.66 7.56
C ARG A 104 15.18 14.59 8.42
N TRP A 105 15.08 14.05 9.63
CA TRP A 105 16.24 13.83 10.50
C TRP A 105 17.31 12.95 9.87
N ALA A 106 16.91 11.83 9.24
CA ALA A 106 17.85 10.92 8.58
C ALA A 106 18.57 11.60 7.40
N ILE A 107 17.87 12.45 6.63
CA ILE A 107 18.47 13.22 5.55
C ILE A 107 19.45 14.26 6.10
N ASP A 108 19.10 14.95 7.17
CA ASP A 108 19.95 15.98 7.78
C ASP A 108 21.21 15.35 8.37
N ASP A 109 21.09 14.22 9.08
CA ASP A 109 22.23 13.45 9.58
C ASP A 109 23.13 12.97 8.43
N TYR A 110 22.54 12.42 7.37
CA TYR A 110 23.28 12.00 6.18
C TYR A 110 24.05 13.17 5.53
N LYS A 111 23.42 14.35 5.41
CA LYS A 111 24.09 15.55 4.87
C LYS A 111 25.23 16.04 5.76
N GLU A 112 25.13 15.86 7.07
CA GLU A 112 26.20 16.24 8.00
C GLU A 112 27.34 15.22 8.07
N SER A 113 27.11 13.99 7.59
CA SER A 113 28.12 12.93 7.54
C SER A 113 29.38 13.34 6.76
N VAL A 114 30.53 12.82 7.22
CA VAL A 114 31.83 13.07 6.58
C VAL A 114 31.83 12.56 5.14
N GLY A 115 31.24 11.38 4.89
CA GLY A 115 31.17 10.78 3.56
C GLY A 115 30.42 11.65 2.56
N PHE A 116 29.31 12.27 2.97
CA PHE A 116 28.57 13.18 2.10
C PHE A 116 29.37 14.44 1.78
N LYS A 117 29.98 15.08 2.79
CA LYS A 117 30.82 16.28 2.59
C LYS A 117 32.01 16.00 1.69
N GLU A 118 32.67 14.86 1.85
CA GLU A 118 33.78 14.46 1.00
C GLU A 118 33.32 14.11 -0.42
N GLY A 119 32.16 13.45 -0.54
CA GLY A 119 31.48 13.22 -1.82
C GLY A 119 31.20 14.53 -2.57
N LEU A 120 30.73 15.57 -1.88
CA LEU A 120 30.50 16.90 -2.48
C LEU A 120 31.80 17.53 -2.99
N LYS A 121 32.91 17.42 -2.26
CA LYS A 121 34.22 17.92 -2.73
C LYS A 121 34.67 17.19 -3.99
N ARG A 122 34.52 15.87 -4.02
CA ARG A 122 34.84 15.03 -5.21
C ARG A 122 33.97 15.42 -6.40
N MET A 123 32.66 15.54 -6.21
CA MET A 123 31.74 15.99 -7.25
C MET A 123 32.08 17.39 -7.77
N GLY A 124 32.42 18.32 -6.88
CA GLY A 124 32.84 19.68 -7.24
C GLY A 124 34.10 19.69 -8.10
N ARG A 125 35.11 18.87 -7.75
CA ARG A 125 36.33 18.71 -8.57
C ARG A 125 36.03 18.19 -9.95
N VAL A 126 35.24 17.11 -10.06
CA VAL A 126 34.87 16.53 -11.37
C VAL A 126 34.11 17.53 -12.25
N ALA A 127 33.18 18.29 -11.67
CA ALA A 127 32.45 19.32 -12.40
C ALA A 127 33.38 20.46 -12.88
N TYR A 128 34.31 20.89 -12.03
CA TYR A 128 35.30 21.90 -12.37
C TYR A 128 36.26 21.42 -13.47
N GLU A 129 36.80 20.21 -13.35
CA GLU A 129 37.67 19.57 -14.34
C GLU A 129 36.99 19.45 -15.70
N TYR A 130 35.74 18.99 -15.72
CA TYR A 130 34.96 18.92 -16.94
C TYR A 130 34.77 20.30 -17.57
N GLY A 131 34.38 21.30 -16.77
CA GLY A 131 34.22 22.68 -17.23
C GLY A 131 35.52 23.27 -17.78
N TYR A 132 36.64 23.02 -17.11
CA TYR A 132 37.97 23.43 -17.53
C TYR A 132 38.35 22.81 -18.88
N ARG A 133 38.17 21.50 -19.06
CA ARG A 133 38.46 20.82 -20.33
C ARG A 133 37.63 21.38 -21.48
N VAL A 134 36.35 21.66 -21.25
CA VAL A 134 35.47 22.29 -22.26
C VAL A 134 35.95 23.70 -22.60
N ALA A 135 36.28 24.52 -21.61
CA ALA A 135 36.78 25.87 -21.81
C ALA A 135 38.13 25.87 -22.56
N LEU A 136 39.03 24.96 -22.19
CA LEU A 136 40.32 24.78 -22.81
C LEU A 136 40.20 24.38 -24.28
N ALA A 137 39.30 23.43 -24.61
CA ALA A 137 39.04 23.03 -25.98
C ALA A 137 38.52 24.20 -26.83
N ARG A 138 37.62 25.02 -26.27
CA ARG A 138 37.11 26.24 -26.94
C ARG A 138 38.22 27.27 -27.15
N PHE A 139 39.05 27.51 -26.14
CA PHE A 139 40.17 28.44 -26.23
C PHE A 139 41.15 28.02 -27.34
N ARG A 140 41.57 26.76 -27.35
CA ARG A 140 42.45 26.20 -28.38
C ARG A 140 41.86 26.27 -29.79
N SER A 141 40.53 26.12 -29.92
CA SER A 141 39.86 26.27 -31.22
C SER A 141 39.85 27.69 -31.76
N LEU A 142 39.94 28.71 -30.88
CA LEU A 142 39.94 30.12 -31.24
C LEU A 142 41.37 30.69 -31.40
N HIS A 143 42.35 30.08 -30.73
CA HIS A 143 43.74 30.55 -30.70
C HIS A 143 44.71 29.38 -30.92
N LEU A 144 44.90 29.01 -32.19
CA LEU A 144 45.64 27.80 -32.59
C LEU A 144 47.12 27.79 -32.16
N ASP A 145 47.72 28.97 -32.00
CA ASP A 145 49.16 29.14 -31.79
C ASP A 145 49.52 29.51 -30.33
N SER A 146 48.54 29.53 -29.42
CA SER A 146 48.79 29.87 -28.01
C SER A 146 49.10 28.63 -27.18
N GLU A 147 50.28 28.60 -26.56
CA GLU A 147 50.63 27.61 -25.55
C GLU A 147 49.77 27.82 -24.29
N VAL A 148 49.22 26.73 -23.76
CA VAL A 148 48.51 26.70 -22.48
C VAL A 148 49.28 25.77 -21.54
N GLU A 149 49.53 26.25 -20.33
CA GLU A 149 50.16 25.51 -19.22
C GLU A 149 49.51 24.12 -19.00
N GLU A 150 50.31 23.15 -18.57
CA GLU A 150 49.86 21.76 -18.36
C GLU A 150 48.63 21.70 -17.46
N ASP A 151 47.69 20.83 -17.81
CA ASP A 151 46.44 20.64 -17.08
C ASP A 151 46.76 20.22 -15.63
N PRO A 152 46.47 21.09 -14.63
CA PRO A 152 46.79 20.83 -13.23
C PRO A 152 46.00 19.65 -12.64
N PHE A 153 45.06 19.08 -13.39
CA PHE A 153 44.24 17.91 -13.03
C PHE A 153 44.72 16.60 -13.68
N THR A 154 45.89 16.58 -14.31
CA THR A 154 46.50 15.35 -14.85
C THR A 154 47.04 14.41 -13.77
N ILE A 155 47.22 14.92 -12.55
CA ILE A 155 47.52 14.11 -11.36
C ILE A 155 46.25 13.32 -11.04
N ARG A 156 46.27 12.02 -11.34
CA ARG A 156 45.19 11.10 -10.95
C ARG A 156 45.05 11.18 -9.43
N PRO A 157 43.83 11.34 -8.88
CA PRO A 157 43.67 11.13 -7.45
C PRO A 157 44.16 9.71 -7.16
N GLU A 158 45.14 9.55 -6.28
CA GLU A 158 45.40 8.24 -5.71
C GLU A 158 44.05 7.73 -5.19
N ASP A 159 43.57 6.62 -5.77
CA ASP A 159 42.51 5.79 -5.19
C ASP A 159 43.08 5.17 -3.92
N ASP A 160 43.38 6.02 -2.93
CA ASP A 160 43.82 5.61 -1.61
C ASP A 160 42.60 5.03 -0.90
N SER A 161 42.42 3.73 -1.16
CA SER A 161 41.89 2.74 -0.23
C SER A 161 40.72 3.24 0.62
N VAL A 162 39.54 3.35 0.02
CA VAL A 162 38.31 3.16 0.79
C VAL A 162 38.28 1.67 1.14
N PRO A 163 38.43 1.27 2.42
CA PRO A 163 38.31 -0.14 2.76
C PRO A 163 36.85 -0.54 2.53
N MET A 164 36.59 -1.41 1.56
CA MET A 164 35.31 -2.12 1.54
C MET A 164 35.33 -3.10 2.70
N GLU A 165 34.67 -2.72 3.80
CA GLU A 165 34.37 -3.65 4.88
C GLU A 165 33.48 -4.76 4.30
N ARG A 166 33.95 -6.01 4.44
CA ARG A 166 33.44 -7.19 3.74
C ARG A 166 32.38 -7.91 4.56
#